data_AF-A0A737C652-F1
#
_entry.id   AF-A0A737C652-F1
#
_cell.length_a   1.000
_cell.length_b   1.000
_cell.length_c   1.000
_cell.angle_alpha   90.00
_cell.angle_beta   90.00
_cell.angle_gamma   90.00
#
_symmetry.space_group_name_H-M   'P 1'
#
loop_
_entity.id
_entity.type
_entity.pdbx_description
1 polymer ?
#
loop_
_entity_poly.entity_id
_entity_poly.type
_entity_poly.pdbx_seq_one_letter_code
_entity_poly.pdbx_strand_id
1 'polypeptide(L)'
;RHDDSREIVPDVLANKHGHARTLMQGEMLTVLQQKSFLLEQRPEPFALVQRLQDGNPAGDLFWVSMRPEYLEPDGECYVCLPEWMHHALNHGVFDDVVVPSAPLKVTVKAGDPVGFLGAQDLADEDNYPQIITTDYKAHIELLSLDEHVPDVVANVKGIKTGKQFIKLKLKRPLYLRNGEDEESTFEQMSAITRADAGKIIPRDATYPFTDKNGVTYFQIRPHTWMHQDDVEQLSQHDLAGLDFDCIEAEHTTDFTRTLDERWV
;
A
#
# COMPACT_ATOMS: atom_id res chain seq x y z
N ARG A 1 -17.52 -36.06 -40.54
CA ARG A 1 -16.14 -35.52 -40.62
C ARG A 1 -16.25 -34.03 -40.33
N HIS A 2 -16.19 -33.68 -39.04
CA HIS A 2 -16.09 -32.31 -38.59
C HIS A 2 -14.61 -31.91 -38.67
N ASP A 3 -14.37 -30.73 -39.22
CA ASP A 3 -13.05 -30.16 -39.45
C ASP A 3 -12.63 -29.36 -38.20
N ASP A 4 -11.94 -30.05 -37.28
CA ASP A 4 -11.41 -29.52 -36.01
C ASP A 4 -10.03 -28.84 -36.20
N SER A 5 -9.84 -28.07 -37.28
CA SER A 5 -8.56 -27.43 -37.57
C SER A 5 -8.65 -25.93 -37.83
N ARG A 6 -9.53 -25.22 -37.10
CA ARG A 6 -9.38 -23.77 -36.98
C ARG A 6 -8.35 -23.48 -35.89
N GLU A 7 -7.10 -23.28 -36.32
CA GLU A 7 -6.13 -22.51 -35.53
C GLU A 7 -6.81 -21.20 -35.11
N ILE A 8 -7.02 -21.05 -33.80
CA ILE A 8 -7.36 -19.75 -33.22
C ILE A 8 -6.06 -18.95 -33.32
N VAL A 9 -5.94 -18.16 -34.39
CA VAL A 9 -4.87 -17.18 -34.52
C VAL A 9 -4.99 -16.25 -33.30
N PRO A 10 -3.95 -16.11 -32.46
CA PRO A 10 -4.04 -15.22 -31.32
C PRO A 10 -4.20 -13.78 -31.84
N ASP A 11 -5.29 -13.13 -31.49
CA ASP A 11 -5.43 -11.69 -31.74
C ASP A 11 -4.34 -10.98 -30.94
N VAL A 12 -3.30 -10.55 -31.66
CA VAL A 12 -2.17 -9.84 -31.07
C VAL A 12 -2.61 -8.41 -30.77
N LEU A 13 -3.16 -8.20 -29.58
CA LEU A 13 -3.42 -6.85 -29.07
C LEU A 13 -2.09 -6.19 -28.69
N ALA A 14 -1.55 -5.38 -29.59
CA ALA A 14 -0.41 -4.53 -29.31
C ALA A 14 -0.88 -3.28 -28.53
N ASN A 15 -0.26 -3.01 -27.38
CA ASN A 15 -0.52 -1.75 -26.69
C ASN A 15 0.05 -0.55 -27.49
N LYS A 16 -0.28 0.69 -27.09
CA LYS A 16 0.20 1.94 -27.72
C LYS A 16 1.74 2.10 -27.80
N HIS A 17 2.49 1.17 -27.21
CA HIS A 17 3.95 1.11 -27.23
C HIS A 17 4.49 -0.07 -28.07
N GLY A 18 3.64 -0.77 -28.82
CA GLY A 18 4.03 -1.90 -29.68
C GLY A 18 4.30 -3.21 -28.93
N HIS A 19 4.03 -3.27 -27.62
CA HIS A 19 4.16 -4.51 -26.87
C HIS A 19 2.93 -5.38 -27.11
N ALA A 20 3.17 -6.50 -27.78
CA ALA A 20 2.24 -7.57 -28.03
C ALA A 20 2.51 -8.71 -27.04
N ARG A 21 1.51 -9.11 -26.24
CA ARG A 21 1.59 -10.35 -25.47
C ARG A 21 0.58 -11.33 -26.01
N THR A 22 1.07 -12.49 -26.43
CA THR A 22 0.24 -13.62 -26.82
C THR A 22 0.08 -14.55 -25.62
N LEU A 23 -1.16 -14.90 -25.31
CA LEU A 23 -1.49 -16.00 -24.43
C LEU A 23 -1.91 -17.21 -25.26
N MET A 24 -1.45 -18.39 -24.87
CA MET A 24 -1.84 -19.65 -25.49
C MET A 24 -2.90 -20.34 -24.64
N GLN A 25 -3.79 -21.09 -25.30
CA GLN A 25 -4.76 -21.92 -24.60
C GLN A 25 -4.03 -22.92 -23.68
N GLY A 26 -4.49 -23.03 -22.43
CA GLY A 26 -3.88 -23.88 -21.41
C GLY A 26 -2.72 -23.23 -20.64
N GLU A 27 -2.34 -21.99 -20.93
CA GLU A 27 -1.43 -21.25 -20.06
C GLU A 27 -2.09 -20.93 -18.72
N MET A 28 -1.36 -21.20 -17.64
CA MET A 28 -1.79 -20.97 -16.27
C MET A 28 -1.38 -19.57 -15.80
N LEU A 29 -2.32 -18.88 -15.15
CA LEU A 29 -2.16 -17.51 -14.69
C LEU A 29 -2.50 -17.42 -13.21
N THR A 30 -1.69 -16.70 -12.44
CA THR A 30 -2.07 -16.30 -11.07
C THR A 30 -2.79 -14.96 -11.12
N VAL A 31 -3.94 -14.87 -10.47
CA VAL A 31 -4.73 -13.63 -10.36
C VAL A 31 -4.34 -12.90 -9.10
N LEU A 32 -3.73 -11.72 -9.24
CA LEU A 32 -3.27 -10.90 -8.12
C LEU A 32 -4.28 -9.84 -7.71
N GLN A 33 -5.03 -9.32 -8.67
CA GLN A 33 -6.04 -8.29 -8.44
C GLN A 33 -7.14 -8.39 -9.50
N GLN A 34 -8.38 -8.14 -9.11
CA GLN A 34 -9.51 -7.99 -10.03
C GLN A 34 -9.98 -6.54 -10.04
N LYS A 35 -10.33 -6.03 -11.22
CA LYS A 35 -10.82 -4.67 -11.38
C LYS A 35 -11.77 -4.59 -12.58
N SER A 36 -12.75 -3.71 -12.50
CA SER A 36 -13.62 -3.39 -13.63
C SER A 36 -13.04 -2.20 -14.40
N PHE A 37 -12.93 -2.33 -15.72
CA PHE A 37 -12.59 -1.22 -16.62
C PHE A 37 -13.78 -0.92 -17.52
N LEU A 38 -13.94 0.35 -17.91
CA LEU A 38 -14.93 0.72 -18.91
C LEU A 38 -14.40 0.42 -20.31
N LEU A 39 -15.02 -0.53 -20.99
CA LEU A 39 -14.82 -0.80 -22.41
C LEU A 39 -16.11 -0.42 -23.15
N GLU A 40 -16.02 0.51 -24.10
CA GLU A 40 -17.20 1.03 -24.82
C GLU A 40 -18.32 1.51 -23.89
N GLN A 41 -17.96 2.20 -22.80
CA GLN A 41 -18.87 2.68 -21.75
C GLN A 41 -19.57 1.58 -20.95
N ARG A 42 -19.14 0.32 -21.07
CA ARG A 42 -19.64 -0.80 -20.27
C ARG A 42 -18.56 -1.30 -19.32
N PRO A 43 -18.88 -1.56 -18.05
CA PRO A 43 -17.93 -2.15 -17.14
C PRO A 43 -17.65 -3.60 -17.55
N GLU A 44 -16.37 -3.91 -17.74
CA GLU A 44 -15.87 -5.23 -18.11
C GLU A 44 -14.89 -5.73 -17.03
N PRO A 45 -14.95 -7.02 -16.65
CA PRO A 45 -14.09 -7.56 -15.62
C PRO A 45 -12.71 -7.90 -16.18
N PHE A 46 -11.66 -7.44 -15.49
CA PHE A 46 -10.27 -7.76 -15.81
C PHE A 46 -9.51 -8.18 -14.56
N ALA A 47 -8.48 -8.99 -14.76
CA ALA A 47 -7.54 -9.41 -13.74
C ALA A 47 -6.13 -8.90 -14.07
N LEU A 48 -5.44 -8.38 -13.06
CA LEU A 48 -3.99 -8.23 -13.10
C LEU A 48 -3.40 -9.60 -12.80
N VAL A 49 -2.69 -10.15 -13.77
CA VAL A 49 -2.17 -11.51 -13.72
C VAL A 49 -0.67 -11.55 -13.93
N GLN A 50 -0.08 -12.67 -13.50
CA GLN A 50 1.27 -13.08 -13.86
C GLN A 50 1.21 -14.52 -14.38
N ARG A 51 2.05 -14.86 -15.36
CA ARG A 51 2.09 -16.26 -15.85
C ARG A 51 2.71 -17.15 -14.79
N LEU A 52 2.20 -18.38 -14.71
CA LEU A 52 2.84 -19.44 -13.96
C LEU A 52 3.78 -20.22 -14.89
N GLN A 53 5.05 -20.30 -14.51
CA GLN A 53 6.05 -21.16 -15.12
C GLN A 53 6.51 -22.15 -14.06
N ASP A 54 6.33 -23.45 -14.31
CA ASP A 54 6.60 -24.52 -13.35
C ASP A 54 5.93 -24.28 -11.98
N GLY A 55 4.68 -23.80 -12.01
CA GLY A 55 3.88 -23.49 -10.83
C GLY A 55 4.27 -22.21 -10.09
N ASN A 56 5.23 -21.43 -10.59
CA ASN A 56 5.70 -20.19 -9.96
C ASN A 56 5.42 -18.96 -10.82
N PRO A 57 5.04 -17.81 -10.23
CA PRO A 57 4.85 -16.56 -10.97
C PRO A 57 6.15 -16.10 -11.65
N ALA A 58 6.08 -15.84 -12.95
CA ALA A 58 7.23 -15.44 -13.75
C ALA A 58 6.87 -14.35 -14.79
N GLY A 59 7.84 -13.50 -15.10
CA GLY A 59 7.69 -12.41 -16.07
C GLY A 59 6.94 -11.20 -15.53
N ASP A 60 6.54 -10.29 -16.44
CA ASP A 60 5.85 -9.07 -16.04
C ASP A 60 4.38 -9.31 -15.70
N LEU A 61 3.81 -8.40 -14.92
CA LEU A 61 2.37 -8.29 -14.71
C LEU A 61 1.66 -7.69 -15.92
N PHE A 62 0.47 -8.17 -16.23
CA PHE A 62 -0.38 -7.63 -17.29
C PHE A 62 -1.87 -7.85 -16.99
N TRP A 63 -2.74 -7.09 -17.64
CA TRP A 63 -4.19 -7.20 -17.48
C TRP A 63 -4.78 -8.15 -18.54
N VAL A 64 -5.69 -9.03 -18.11
CA VAL A 64 -6.46 -9.93 -18.99
C VAL A 64 -7.95 -9.79 -18.73
N SER A 65 -8.76 -10.02 -19.75
CA SER A 65 -10.20 -10.14 -19.59
C SER A 65 -10.53 -11.36 -18.74
N MET A 66 -11.45 -11.21 -17.79
CA MET A 66 -11.95 -12.30 -16.94
C MET A 66 -13.24 -12.92 -17.46
N ARG A 67 -13.62 -12.62 -18.71
CA ARG A 67 -14.85 -13.19 -19.26
C ARG A 67 -14.72 -14.72 -19.35
N PRO A 68 -15.77 -15.49 -19.00
CA PRO A 68 -15.71 -16.95 -18.95
C PRO A 68 -15.32 -17.61 -20.28
N GLU A 69 -15.53 -16.95 -21.42
CA GLU A 69 -15.09 -17.45 -22.73
C GLU A 69 -13.56 -17.44 -22.94
N TYR A 70 -12.80 -16.72 -22.11
CA TYR A 70 -11.34 -16.58 -22.23
C TYR A 70 -10.57 -17.11 -21.02
N LEU A 71 -11.22 -17.26 -19.87
CA LEU A 71 -10.57 -17.66 -18.62
C LEU A 71 -11.47 -18.63 -17.83
N GLU A 72 -10.89 -19.75 -17.42
CA GLU A 72 -11.52 -20.74 -16.54
C GLU A 72 -10.82 -20.69 -15.15
N PRO A 73 -11.57 -20.63 -14.04
CA PRO A 73 -10.97 -20.74 -12.71
C PRO A 73 -10.36 -22.12 -12.47
N ASP A 74 -9.10 -22.16 -12.03
CA ASP A 74 -8.42 -23.41 -11.66
C ASP A 74 -7.88 -23.32 -10.23
N GLY A 75 -8.78 -23.55 -9.28
CA GLY A 75 -8.47 -23.69 -7.86
C GLY A 75 -7.88 -22.45 -7.18
N GLU A 76 -7.44 -22.65 -5.94
CA GLU A 76 -6.76 -21.63 -5.16
C GLU A 76 -5.25 -21.63 -5.46
N CYS A 77 -4.70 -20.44 -5.68
CA CYS A 77 -3.28 -20.26 -5.99
C CYS A 77 -2.55 -19.66 -4.80
N TYR A 78 -1.74 -20.48 -4.12
CA TYR A 78 -1.02 -20.07 -2.91
C TYR A 78 0.39 -19.54 -3.18
N VAL A 79 0.80 -19.38 -4.44
CA VAL A 79 2.16 -18.97 -4.83
C VAL A 79 2.62 -17.63 -4.27
N CYS A 80 1.66 -16.77 -3.87
CA CYS A 80 1.95 -15.47 -3.28
C CYS A 80 2.07 -15.51 -1.76
N LEU A 81 1.85 -16.68 -1.14
CA LEU A 81 1.98 -16.83 0.31
C LEU A 81 3.46 -16.71 0.70
N PRO A 82 3.78 -15.91 1.75
CA PRO A 82 5.08 -15.99 2.41
C PRO A 82 5.42 -17.41 2.83
N GLU A 83 6.72 -17.74 2.90
CA GLU A 83 7.21 -19.08 3.25
C GLU A 83 6.55 -19.65 4.52
N TRP A 84 6.39 -18.83 5.56
CA TRP A 84 5.75 -19.28 6.80
C TRP A 84 4.28 -19.66 6.63
N MET A 85 3.54 -18.99 5.75
CA MET A 85 2.13 -19.30 5.47
C MET A 85 2.00 -20.62 4.69
N HIS A 86 2.96 -20.97 3.84
CA HIS A 86 3.01 -22.30 3.22
C HIS A 86 3.19 -23.42 4.25
N HIS A 87 3.98 -23.19 5.30
CA HIS A 87 4.09 -24.16 6.41
C HIS A 87 2.75 -24.34 7.13
N ALA A 88 2.01 -23.25 7.40
CA ALA A 88 0.69 -23.31 8.01
C ALA A 88 -0.32 -24.05 7.11
N LEU A 89 -0.36 -23.72 5.82
CA LEU A 89 -1.24 -24.37 4.83
C LEU A 89 -0.99 -25.88 4.77
N ASN A 90 0.28 -26.30 4.70
CA ASN A 90 0.65 -27.71 4.66
C ASN A 90 0.36 -28.45 5.98
N HIS A 91 0.29 -27.73 7.10
CA HIS A 91 -0.13 -28.31 8.38
C HIS A 91 -1.62 -28.65 8.38
N GLY A 92 -2.44 -27.87 7.67
CA GLY A 92 -3.84 -28.19 7.38
C GLY A 92 -4.79 -28.02 8.57
N VAL A 93 -4.39 -27.28 9.60
CA VAL A 93 -5.26 -26.92 10.73
C VAL A 93 -5.64 -25.45 10.59
N PHE A 94 -6.94 -25.21 10.52
CA PHE A 94 -7.54 -23.89 10.35
C PHE A 94 -8.44 -23.59 11.55
N ASP A 95 -8.68 -22.30 11.81
CA ASP A 95 -9.54 -21.80 12.89
C ASP A 95 -9.12 -22.22 14.32
N ASP A 96 -7.85 -22.62 14.49
CA ASP A 96 -7.27 -23.03 15.76
C ASP A 96 -5.88 -22.43 15.96
N VAL A 97 -5.52 -22.15 17.22
CA VAL A 97 -4.16 -21.73 17.58
C VAL A 97 -3.27 -22.96 17.67
N VAL A 98 -2.35 -23.08 16.73
CA VAL A 98 -1.39 -24.20 16.69
C VAL A 98 -0.02 -23.74 17.18
N VAL A 99 0.52 -24.46 18.15
CA VAL A 99 1.93 -24.37 18.53
C VAL A 99 2.70 -25.46 17.78
N PRO A 100 3.61 -25.12 16.85
CA PRO A 100 4.43 -26.11 16.17
C PRO A 100 5.27 -26.93 17.16
N SER A 101 5.37 -28.24 16.94
CA SER A 101 6.17 -29.14 17.80
C SER A 101 7.68 -28.86 17.75
N ALA A 102 8.14 -28.16 16.72
CA ALA A 102 9.47 -27.60 16.60
C ALA A 102 9.37 -26.18 16.03
N PRO A 103 10.28 -25.26 16.42
CA PRO A 103 10.29 -23.91 15.87
C PRO A 103 10.35 -23.90 14.34
N LEU A 104 9.47 -23.12 13.71
CA LEU A 104 9.52 -22.89 12.27
C LEU A 104 10.82 -22.15 11.93
N LYS A 105 11.64 -22.76 11.09
CA LYS A 105 12.89 -22.16 10.60
C LYS A 105 12.62 -21.36 9.34
N VAL A 106 11.83 -20.29 9.46
CA VAL A 106 11.58 -19.37 8.35
C VAL A 106 12.54 -18.19 8.48
N THR A 107 13.24 -17.87 7.40
CA THR A 107 14.13 -16.70 7.37
C THR A 107 13.44 -15.59 6.61
N VAL A 108 12.98 -14.57 7.33
CA VAL A 108 12.42 -13.35 6.74
C VAL A 108 13.53 -12.31 6.65
N LYS A 109 13.81 -11.79 5.45
CA LYS A 109 14.73 -10.66 5.24
C LYS A 109 13.95 -9.36 5.15
N ALA A 110 14.64 -8.25 5.43
CA ALA A 110 14.05 -6.93 5.23
C ALA A 110 13.63 -6.76 3.76
N GLY A 111 12.34 -6.45 3.55
CA GLY A 111 11.74 -6.33 2.21
C GLY A 111 10.99 -7.59 1.75
N ASP A 112 11.12 -8.72 2.43
CA ASP A 112 10.33 -9.91 2.12
C ASP A 112 8.87 -9.71 2.55
N PRO A 113 7.89 -10.24 1.78
CA PRO A 113 6.50 -10.23 2.19
C PRO A 113 6.30 -11.11 3.42
N VAL A 114 5.58 -10.61 4.41
CA VAL A 114 5.27 -11.34 5.67
C VAL A 114 3.79 -11.64 5.84
N GLY A 115 2.94 -11.13 4.95
CA GLY A 115 1.51 -11.41 4.94
C GLY A 115 0.76 -10.44 4.04
N PHE A 116 -0.56 -10.42 4.20
CA PHE A 116 -1.48 -9.54 3.49
C PHE A 116 -2.12 -8.56 4.48
N LEU A 117 -2.53 -7.39 3.99
CA LEU A 117 -3.27 -6.42 4.80
C LEU A 117 -4.62 -7.02 5.22
N GLY A 118 -5.02 -6.79 6.47
CA GLY A 118 -6.35 -7.14 6.95
C GLY A 118 -7.39 -6.16 6.44
N ALA A 119 -8.58 -6.65 6.09
CA ALA A 119 -9.72 -5.83 5.71
C ALA A 119 -10.50 -5.40 6.98
N GLN A 120 -10.85 -4.12 7.06
CA GLN A 120 -11.68 -3.55 8.11
C GLN A 120 -12.81 -2.75 7.45
N ASP A 121 -14.04 -3.22 7.62
CA ASP A 121 -15.23 -2.47 7.21
C ASP A 121 -15.51 -1.37 8.23
N LEU A 122 -15.52 -0.13 7.75
CA LEU A 122 -15.87 1.06 8.51
C LEU A 122 -17.28 1.49 8.13
N ALA A 123 -18.15 1.64 9.12
CA ALA A 123 -19.44 2.27 8.94
C ALA A 123 -19.31 3.76 9.28
N ASP A 124 -19.69 4.63 8.34
CA ASP A 124 -19.87 6.04 8.65
C ASP A 124 -21.17 6.20 9.43
N GLU A 125 -21.08 6.21 10.78
CA GLU A 125 -22.25 6.27 11.66
C GLU A 125 -23.07 7.56 11.48
N ASP A 126 -22.47 8.62 10.91
CA ASP A 126 -23.11 9.92 10.73
C ASP A 126 -23.90 10.03 9.40
N ASN A 127 -23.78 9.05 8.49
CA ASN A 127 -24.48 9.03 7.20
C ASN A 127 -25.67 8.05 7.20
N TYR A 128 -26.83 8.50 6.70
CA TYR A 128 -27.99 7.63 6.44
C TYR A 128 -28.42 7.72 4.96
N PRO A 129 -28.39 6.62 4.19
CA PRO A 129 -28.00 5.27 4.58
C PRO A 129 -26.50 5.17 4.92
N GLN A 130 -26.16 4.27 5.86
CA GLN A 130 -24.79 4.02 6.25
C GLN A 130 -23.96 3.61 5.04
N ILE A 131 -22.92 4.39 4.77
CA ILE A 131 -21.94 4.04 3.74
C ILE A 131 -20.90 3.19 4.44
N ILE A 132 -20.79 1.93 4.01
CA ILE A 132 -19.73 1.02 4.46
C ILE A 132 -18.55 1.20 3.52
N THR A 133 -17.38 1.50 4.07
CA THR A 133 -16.11 1.55 3.33
C THR A 133 -15.15 0.52 3.90
N THR A 134 -14.53 -0.30 3.05
CA THR A 134 -13.50 -1.26 3.47
C THR A 134 -12.11 -0.62 3.35
N ASP A 135 -11.41 -0.56 4.48
CA ASP A 135 -9.99 -0.19 4.54
C ASP A 135 -9.12 -1.45 4.66
N TYR A 136 -7.92 -1.41 4.06
CA TYR A 136 -6.91 -2.46 4.19
C TYR A 136 -5.74 -1.95 5.02
N LYS A 137 -5.48 -2.56 6.17
CA LYS A 137 -4.52 -2.07 7.17
C LYS A 137 -3.67 -3.20 7.74
N ALA A 138 -2.53 -2.82 8.31
CA ALA A 138 -1.72 -3.68 9.17
C ALA A 138 -1.39 -2.92 10.44
N HIS A 139 -1.39 -3.63 11.56
CA HIS A 139 -0.88 -3.15 12.84
C HIS A 139 0.52 -3.72 13.03
N ILE A 140 1.48 -2.87 13.41
CA ILE A 140 2.88 -3.26 13.57
C ILE A 140 3.35 -2.77 14.93
N GLU A 141 3.88 -3.69 15.73
CA GLU A 141 4.42 -3.42 17.05
C GLU A 141 5.88 -3.86 17.16
N LEU A 142 6.64 -3.16 18.00
CA LEU A 142 7.96 -3.59 18.44
C LEU A 142 7.90 -3.86 19.94
N LEU A 143 8.01 -5.15 20.31
CA LEU A 143 8.17 -5.55 21.70
C LEU A 143 9.67 -5.70 21.99
N SER A 144 10.17 -4.92 22.94
CA SER A 144 11.60 -4.90 23.28
C SER A 144 11.81 -4.74 24.78
N LEU A 145 12.88 -5.34 25.29
CA LEU A 145 13.39 -5.12 26.66
C LEU A 145 14.52 -4.07 26.70
N ASP A 146 14.83 -3.45 25.56
CA ASP A 146 15.86 -2.42 25.47
C ASP A 146 15.34 -1.07 25.97
N GLU A 147 15.94 -0.58 27.07
CA GLU A 147 15.62 0.71 27.68
C GLU A 147 15.87 1.92 26.75
N HIS A 148 16.59 1.74 25.64
CA HIS A 148 16.90 2.78 24.66
C HIS A 148 15.89 2.86 23.50
N VAL A 149 14.81 2.07 23.48
CA VAL A 149 13.76 2.20 22.45
C VAL A 149 13.19 3.64 22.38
N PRO A 150 12.93 4.34 23.51
CA PRO A 150 12.53 5.75 23.47
C PRO A 150 13.53 6.67 22.76
N ASP A 151 14.84 6.42 22.88
CA ASP A 151 15.88 7.19 22.19
C ASP A 151 15.83 7.03 20.66
N VAL A 152 15.49 5.81 20.20
CA VAL A 152 15.28 5.52 18.79
C VAL A 152 14.04 6.24 18.29
N VAL A 153 12.93 6.18 19.03
CA VAL A 153 11.66 6.83 18.66
C VAL A 153 11.80 8.36 18.62
N ALA A 154 12.53 8.93 19.57
CA ALA A 154 12.83 10.36 19.62
C ALA A 154 13.93 10.81 18.64
N ASN A 155 14.56 9.89 17.91
CA ASN A 155 15.70 10.16 17.03
C ASN A 155 16.78 11.04 17.69
N VAL A 156 17.21 10.70 18.90
CA VAL A 156 18.14 11.55 19.71
C VAL A 156 19.49 11.80 19.02
N LYS A 157 19.86 10.97 18.03
CA LYS A 157 21.06 11.15 17.19
C LYS A 157 20.85 12.10 16.02
N GLY A 158 19.63 12.57 15.78
CA GLY A 158 19.29 13.51 14.71
C GLY A 158 19.57 12.97 13.32
N ILE A 159 19.27 11.68 13.07
CA ILE A 159 19.55 11.05 11.77
C ILE A 159 18.61 11.64 10.70
N LYS A 160 19.19 12.29 9.69
CA LYS A 160 18.45 12.94 8.59
C LYS A 160 18.59 12.24 7.23
N THR A 161 19.29 11.10 7.17
CA THR A 161 19.40 10.29 5.94
C THR A 161 18.14 9.48 5.68
N GLY A 162 17.93 9.09 4.41
CA GLY A 162 16.82 8.22 4.01
C GLY A 162 15.57 8.99 3.57
N LYS A 163 14.42 8.31 3.57
CA LYS A 163 13.15 8.90 3.12
C LYS A 163 12.79 10.12 3.97
N GLN A 164 12.23 11.12 3.31
CA GLN A 164 11.77 12.36 3.95
C GLN A 164 10.27 12.49 3.77
N PHE A 165 9.62 13.14 4.72
CA PHE A 165 8.19 13.35 4.76
C PHE A 165 7.90 14.81 5.11
N ILE A 166 6.69 15.24 4.78
CA ILE A 166 6.09 16.44 5.36
C ILE A 166 4.89 16.05 6.19
N LYS A 167 4.70 16.71 7.34
CA LYS A 167 3.49 16.63 8.16
C LYS A 167 2.78 17.97 8.15
N LEU A 168 1.51 17.99 7.79
CA LEU A 168 0.76 19.23 7.63
C LEU A 168 0.37 19.80 8.99
N LYS A 169 0.75 21.05 9.29
CA LYS A 169 0.36 21.70 10.55
C LYS A 169 -1.11 22.11 10.52
N LEU A 170 -1.74 22.17 11.69
CA LEU A 170 -3.13 22.58 11.86
C LEU A 170 -3.33 24.09 11.65
N LYS A 171 -4.46 24.48 11.03
CA LYS A 171 -4.89 25.88 10.82
C LYS A 171 -3.87 26.72 10.05
N ARG A 172 -3.21 26.13 9.05
CA ARG A 172 -2.26 26.82 8.16
C ARG A 172 -2.84 27.10 6.79
N PRO A 173 -2.45 28.21 6.14
CA PRO A 173 -2.96 28.58 4.83
C PRO A 173 -2.56 27.59 3.74
N LEU A 174 -3.44 27.45 2.76
CA LEU A 174 -3.15 26.79 1.49
C LEU A 174 -2.79 27.83 0.43
N TYR A 175 -2.01 27.44 -0.56
CA TYR A 175 -1.52 28.33 -1.61
C TYR A 175 -1.89 27.79 -3.00
N LEU A 176 -2.26 28.71 -3.89
CA LEU A 176 -2.42 28.45 -5.32
C LEU A 176 -1.15 28.88 -6.05
N ARG A 177 -0.60 27.98 -6.86
CA ARG A 177 0.52 28.30 -7.76
C ARG A 177 -0.02 28.91 -9.05
N ASN A 178 0.46 30.09 -9.41
CA ASN A 178 0.18 30.78 -10.66
C ASN A 178 1.46 30.87 -11.50
N GLY A 179 1.35 30.76 -12.82
CA GLY A 179 2.50 30.75 -13.73
C GLY A 179 3.21 29.40 -13.79
N GLU A 180 4.30 29.35 -14.55
CA GLU A 180 5.11 28.15 -14.78
C GLU A 180 6.58 28.45 -14.47
N ASP A 181 7.32 27.41 -14.08
CA ASP A 181 8.76 27.46 -13.82
C ASP A 181 9.18 28.65 -12.94
N GLU A 182 10.26 29.35 -13.28
CA GLU A 182 10.88 30.41 -12.47
C GLU A 182 9.98 31.63 -12.23
N GLU A 183 8.94 31.83 -13.06
CA GLU A 183 7.95 32.90 -12.91
C GLU A 183 6.77 32.52 -12.01
N SER A 184 6.82 31.32 -11.41
CA SER A 184 5.77 30.85 -10.52
C SER A 184 5.63 31.75 -9.29
N THR A 185 4.39 32.11 -8.98
CA THR A 185 4.01 32.83 -7.76
C THR A 185 3.01 32.01 -6.96
N PHE A 186 3.01 32.21 -5.64
CA PHE A 186 2.13 31.49 -4.72
C PHE A 186 1.21 32.49 -4.02
N GLU A 187 -0.07 32.41 -4.34
CA GLU A 187 -1.10 33.24 -3.73
C GLU A 187 -1.73 32.48 -2.56
N GLN A 188 -1.74 33.11 -1.39
CA GLN A 188 -2.42 32.57 -0.22
C GLN A 188 -3.94 32.52 -0.46
N MET A 189 -4.53 31.34 -0.29
CA MET A 189 -5.97 31.12 -0.36
C MET A 189 -6.64 31.43 0.99
N SER A 190 -7.97 31.59 0.98
CA SER A 190 -8.78 31.63 2.21
C SER A 190 -8.91 30.26 2.89
N ALA A 191 -8.62 29.17 2.16
CA ALA A 191 -8.66 27.82 2.67
C ALA A 191 -7.48 27.53 3.62
N ILE A 192 -7.74 26.70 4.63
CA ILE A 192 -6.76 26.31 5.66
C ILE A 192 -6.81 24.81 5.92
N THR A 193 -5.72 24.25 6.46
CA THR A 193 -5.69 22.87 6.95
C THR A 193 -6.64 22.68 8.15
N ARG A 194 -7.49 21.66 8.07
CA ARG A 194 -8.35 21.17 9.17
C ARG A 194 -8.28 19.65 9.27
N ALA A 195 -9.15 18.93 8.57
CA ALA A 195 -9.12 17.47 8.51
C ALA A 195 -7.80 16.92 7.95
N ASP A 196 -7.10 17.72 7.15
CA ASP A 196 -5.79 17.39 6.61
C ASP A 196 -4.62 17.61 7.58
N ALA A 197 -4.85 18.27 8.71
CA ALA A 197 -3.81 18.48 9.70
C ALA A 197 -3.32 17.13 10.25
N GLY A 198 -2.02 17.00 10.48
CA GLY A 198 -1.38 15.76 10.89
C GLY A 198 -1.13 14.78 9.74
N LYS A 199 -1.69 15.00 8.54
CA LYS A 199 -1.42 14.13 7.39
C LYS A 199 0.08 14.12 7.06
N ILE A 200 0.65 12.92 7.00
CA ILE A 200 2.04 12.67 6.63
C ILE A 200 2.09 12.28 5.14
N ILE A 201 2.96 12.94 4.37
CA ILE A 201 3.09 12.70 2.93
C ILE A 201 4.59 12.52 2.61
N PRO A 202 4.98 11.48 1.84
CA PRO A 202 6.34 11.38 1.32
C PRO A 202 6.73 12.66 0.58
N ARG A 203 7.89 13.24 0.92
CA ARG A 203 8.31 14.55 0.38
C ARG A 203 8.46 14.52 -1.13
N ASP A 204 8.95 13.42 -1.69
CA ASP A 204 9.09 13.22 -3.14
C ASP A 204 7.75 13.18 -3.87
N ALA A 205 6.69 12.66 -3.24
CA ALA A 205 5.33 12.68 -3.77
C ALA A 205 4.68 14.08 -3.78
N THR A 206 5.33 15.08 -3.18
CA THR A 206 4.81 16.46 -3.09
C THR A 206 5.39 17.41 -4.13
N TYR A 207 6.20 16.91 -5.06
CA TYR A 207 6.84 17.68 -6.13
C TYR A 207 7.37 19.05 -5.65
N PRO A 208 8.29 19.09 -4.67
CA PRO A 208 8.72 20.33 -4.03
C PRO A 208 9.21 21.35 -5.06
N PHE A 209 8.75 22.59 -4.93
CA PHE A 209 9.13 23.69 -5.81
C PHE A 209 9.76 24.81 -4.99
N THR A 210 11.00 25.17 -5.32
CA THR A 210 11.68 26.33 -4.71
C THR A 210 11.52 27.53 -5.63
N ASP A 211 10.92 28.61 -5.11
CA ASP A 211 10.75 29.85 -5.86
C ASP A 211 12.07 30.65 -5.97
N LYS A 212 12.03 31.75 -6.74
CA LYS A 212 13.19 32.64 -6.92
C LYS A 212 13.70 33.31 -5.63
N ASN A 213 12.90 33.30 -4.56
CA ASN A 213 13.28 33.83 -3.25
C ASN A 213 13.88 32.75 -2.35
N GLY A 214 14.00 31.50 -2.83
CA GLY A 214 14.50 30.37 -2.06
C GLY A 214 13.46 29.71 -1.16
N VAL A 215 12.18 30.06 -1.31
CA VAL A 215 11.08 29.48 -0.52
C VAL A 215 10.61 28.19 -1.17
N THR A 216 10.60 27.10 -0.41
CA THR A 216 10.07 25.82 -0.89
C THR A 216 8.57 25.72 -0.61
N TYR A 217 7.82 25.28 -1.62
CA TYR A 217 6.42 24.92 -1.53
C TYR A 217 6.23 23.44 -1.86
N PHE A 218 5.28 22.80 -1.19
CA PHE A 218 4.96 21.39 -1.34
C PHE A 218 3.55 21.21 -1.90
N GLN A 219 3.41 20.51 -3.01
CA GLN A 219 2.11 20.20 -3.60
C GLN A 219 1.47 19.02 -2.85
N ILE A 220 0.38 19.30 -2.12
CA ILE A 220 -0.30 18.25 -1.33
C ILE A 220 -1.45 17.60 -2.09
N ARG A 221 -1.99 18.29 -3.10
CA ARG A 221 -3.05 17.89 -4.03
C ARG A 221 -2.95 18.72 -5.32
N PRO A 222 -3.64 18.35 -6.42
CA PRO A 222 -3.72 19.20 -7.60
C PRO A 222 -4.08 20.65 -7.23
N HIS A 223 -3.29 21.59 -7.75
CA HIS A 223 -3.44 23.04 -7.51
C HIS A 223 -3.41 23.52 -6.05
N THR A 224 -3.00 22.67 -5.09
CA THR A 224 -2.98 23.01 -3.66
C THR A 224 -1.57 22.83 -3.10
N TRP A 225 -0.99 23.92 -2.61
CA TRP A 225 0.39 23.96 -2.13
C TRP A 225 0.46 24.41 -0.67
N MET A 226 1.52 24.00 0.02
CA MET A 226 1.85 24.39 1.39
C MET A 226 3.21 25.05 1.41
N HIS A 227 3.34 26.15 2.15
CA HIS A 227 4.62 26.81 2.39
C HIS A 227 5.51 25.97 3.32
N GLN A 228 6.83 26.04 3.17
CA GLN A 228 7.77 25.24 3.97
C GLN A 228 7.63 25.41 5.49
N ASP A 229 7.26 26.61 5.94
CA ASP A 229 7.08 26.91 7.37
C ASP A 229 5.74 26.39 7.92
N ASP A 230 4.80 26.06 7.05
CA ASP A 230 3.47 25.56 7.39
C ASP A 230 3.41 24.03 7.46
N VAL A 231 4.54 23.36 7.23
CA VAL A 231 4.71 21.92 7.41
C VAL A 231 5.83 21.64 8.41
N GLU A 232 5.83 20.44 8.96
CA GLU A 232 6.99 19.86 9.63
C GLU A 232 7.70 18.96 8.62
N GLN A 233 9.02 19.10 8.50
CA GLN A 233 9.82 18.22 7.65
C GLN A 233 10.42 17.12 8.53
N LEU A 234 10.09 15.88 8.21
CA LEU A 234 10.43 14.71 9.01
C LEU A 234 11.33 13.77 8.21
N SER A 235 12.32 13.22 8.88
CA SER A 235 13.09 12.06 8.42
C SER A 235 12.31 10.78 8.71
N GLN A 236 12.56 9.71 7.97
CA GLN A 236 12.05 8.36 8.29
C GLN A 236 12.44 7.88 9.70
N HIS A 237 13.44 8.51 10.31
CA HIS A 237 13.92 8.21 11.64
C HIS A 237 13.20 9.04 12.74
N ASP A 238 12.48 10.11 12.38
CA ASP A 238 11.74 10.94 13.34
C ASP A 238 10.40 10.25 13.72
N LEU A 239 10.47 9.03 14.28
CA LEU A 239 9.33 8.14 14.50
C LEU A 239 8.23 8.77 15.37
N ALA A 240 8.58 9.49 16.44
CA ALA A 240 7.59 10.25 17.21
C ALA A 240 6.82 11.29 16.36
N GLY A 241 7.52 11.95 15.43
CA GLY A 241 6.88 12.87 14.47
C GLY A 241 5.99 12.14 13.46
N LEU A 242 6.32 10.88 13.17
CA LEU A 242 5.56 9.98 12.31
C LEU A 242 4.43 9.23 13.06
N ASP A 243 4.07 9.69 14.26
CA ASP A 243 2.99 9.16 15.10
C ASP A 243 3.24 7.73 15.62
N PHE A 244 4.51 7.37 15.84
CA PHE A 244 4.86 6.21 16.66
C PHE A 244 5.05 6.61 18.12
N ASP A 245 4.45 5.84 19.02
CA ASP A 245 4.53 6.04 20.46
C ASP A 245 5.22 4.85 21.14
N CYS A 246 5.96 5.13 22.21
CA CYS A 246 6.48 4.10 23.10
C CYS A 246 5.50 3.88 24.24
N ILE A 247 5.16 2.61 24.47
CA ILE A 247 4.36 2.20 25.63
C ILE A 247 5.25 1.36 26.53
N GLU A 248 5.43 1.82 27.75
CA GLU A 248 6.10 1.06 28.80
C GLU A 248 5.05 0.24 29.55
N ALA A 249 5.27 -1.06 29.62
CA ALA A 249 4.40 -1.96 30.36
C ALA A 249 5.19 -2.64 31.47
N GLU A 250 4.54 -2.75 32.64
CA GLU A 250 5.05 -3.53 33.75
C GLU A 250 5.27 -4.98 33.34
N HIS A 251 6.28 -5.61 33.93
CA HIS A 251 6.53 -7.03 33.70
C HIS A 251 5.27 -7.85 34.01
N THR A 252 4.76 -8.56 33.01
CA THR A 252 3.64 -9.50 33.18
C THR A 252 4.06 -10.91 32.82
N THR A 253 3.57 -11.88 33.58
CA THR A 253 3.60 -13.31 33.20
C THR A 253 2.26 -13.76 32.58
N ASP A 254 1.28 -12.86 32.55
CA ASP A 254 -0.05 -13.08 32.00
C ASP A 254 -0.24 -12.23 30.75
N PHE A 255 -0.05 -12.86 29.59
CA PHE A 255 -0.25 -12.27 28.27
C PHE A 255 -1.68 -12.47 27.74
N THR A 256 -2.60 -13.00 28.57
CA THR A 256 -4.01 -13.17 28.17
C THR A 256 -4.77 -11.84 28.19
N ARG A 257 -4.21 -10.84 28.85
CA ARG A 257 -4.58 -9.44 28.72
C ARG A 257 -3.58 -8.78 27.79
N THR A 258 -4.08 -8.17 26.72
CA THR A 258 -3.27 -7.26 25.90
C THR A 258 -2.67 -6.20 26.82
N LEU A 259 -1.54 -5.60 26.42
CA LEU A 259 -1.08 -4.32 26.98
C LEU A 259 -2.32 -3.41 27.12
N ASP A 260 -2.43 -2.63 28.20
CA ASP A 260 -3.63 -1.84 28.59
C ASP A 260 -3.98 -0.72 27.56
N GLU A 261 -4.11 -1.09 26.29
CA GLU A 261 -4.46 -0.27 25.16
C GLU A 261 -5.96 -0.41 24.92
N ARG A 262 -6.58 0.75 24.69
CA ARG A 262 -7.82 0.78 23.93
C ARG A 262 -7.41 0.56 22.47
N TRP A 263 -7.75 -0.59 21.92
CA TRP A 263 -7.72 -0.80 20.48
C TRP A 263 -8.45 0.38 19.81
N VAL A 264 -7.74 1.12 18.95
CA VAL A 264 -8.27 2.28 18.23
C VAL A 264 -9.33 1.84 17.23
#